data_AF-A0A842LP97-F1
#
_entry.id   AF-A0A842LP97-F1
#
_cell.length_a   1.000
_cell.length_b   1.000
_cell.length_c   1.000
_cell.angle_alpha   90.00
_cell.angle_beta   90.00
_cell.angle_gamma   90.00
#
_symmetry.space_group_name_H-M   'P 1'
#
loop_
_entity.id
_entity.type
_entity.pdbx_description
1 polymer ?
#
loop_
_entity_poly.entity_id
_entity_poly.type
_entity_poly.pdbx_seq_one_letter_code
_entity_poly.pdbx_strand_id
1 'polypeptide(L)'
;MVFLSGGTGTPKLLRGVRDCDFSVIVNTAEDLWISGNYVSPDVDTVIYTLAGVIDDTRWWGIKNDSFLVHETLRSMGFDEVMAIGDRDRCTHIIRSEILRAGGSLLEATKILCRIYGIPEVIYPMTNERVSTIISTPEGEMHFQEFLISRKAEPEVLDVRFDGIEDARPLKDAIEEIEKSDAVVIGPSNPVTSIYPILRIYEKSLSGKFVLAVSPFRGKTAFSGPAGKFMKALGFEPSTRGMLEFYGDIID
;
A
#
# COMPACT_ATOMS: atom_id res chain seq x y z
N MET A 1 10.12 14.72 -7.47
CA MET A 1 10.00 13.31 -7.91
C MET A 1 8.67 12.73 -7.46
N VAL A 2 8.13 11.71 -8.14
CA VAL A 2 6.94 10.98 -7.67
C VAL A 2 7.34 9.56 -7.29
N PHE A 3 6.99 9.10 -6.10
CA PHE A 3 7.21 7.72 -5.67
C PHE A 3 5.93 6.90 -5.74
N LEU A 4 6.01 5.68 -6.28
CA LEU A 4 4.93 4.69 -6.17
C LEU A 4 5.22 3.76 -4.99
N SER A 5 4.29 3.71 -4.04
CA SER A 5 4.49 3.07 -2.73
C SER A 5 3.38 2.08 -2.39
N GLY A 6 3.77 0.97 -1.78
CA GLY A 6 2.89 0.03 -1.09
C GLY A 6 3.73 -0.93 -0.25
N GLY A 7 3.11 -1.65 0.68
CA GLY A 7 3.82 -2.46 1.66
C GLY A 7 4.91 -1.69 2.42
N THR A 8 6.00 -2.38 2.76
CA THR A 8 7.05 -1.84 3.66
C THR A 8 8.35 -1.46 2.96
N GLY A 9 8.53 -1.83 1.69
CA GLY A 9 9.77 -1.62 0.94
C GLY A 9 9.97 -0.16 0.54
N THR A 10 8.98 0.44 -0.12
CA THR A 10 9.03 1.86 -0.51
C THR A 10 9.13 2.79 0.70
N PRO A 11 8.38 2.62 1.80
CA PRO A 11 8.58 3.44 3.00
C PRO A 11 10.02 3.44 3.53
N LYS A 12 10.72 2.29 3.50
CA LYS A 12 12.16 2.22 3.86
C LYS A 12 13.02 3.07 2.94
N LEU A 13 12.73 3.07 1.64
CA LEU A 13 13.42 3.91 0.66
C LEU A 13 13.16 5.39 0.91
N LEU A 14 11.90 5.77 1.17
CA LEU A 14 11.50 7.17 1.44
C LEU A 14 12.27 7.78 2.61
N ARG A 15 12.58 7.02 3.67
CA ARG A 15 13.43 7.51 4.79
C ARG A 15 14.84 7.89 4.37
N GLY A 16 15.33 7.32 3.27
CA GLY A 16 16.66 7.58 2.73
C GLY A 16 16.70 8.76 1.76
N VAL A 17 15.53 9.22 1.30
CA VAL A 17 15.42 10.36 0.37
C VAL A 17 15.81 11.63 1.12
N ARG A 18 16.71 12.42 0.53
CA ARG A 18 17.19 13.70 1.08
C ARG A 18 17.30 14.72 -0.04
N ASP A 19 17.15 15.99 0.33
CA ASP A 19 17.43 17.14 -0.52
C ASP A 19 16.68 17.14 -1.86
N CYS A 20 15.46 16.60 -1.89
CA CYS A 20 14.56 16.70 -3.04
C CYS A 20 13.10 16.81 -2.61
N ASP A 21 12.32 17.60 -3.36
CA ASP A 21 10.87 17.64 -3.21
C ASP A 21 10.25 16.40 -3.87
N PHE A 22 9.36 15.74 -3.14
CA PHE A 22 8.66 14.58 -3.65
C PHE A 22 7.22 14.47 -3.16
N SER A 23 6.47 13.70 -3.92
CA SER A 23 5.14 13.22 -3.55
C SER A 23 5.10 11.70 -3.65
N VAL A 24 4.07 11.11 -3.04
CA VAL A 24 3.92 9.65 -3.00
C VAL A 24 2.52 9.28 -3.45
N ILE A 25 2.41 8.38 -4.43
CA ILE A 25 1.17 7.72 -4.80
C ILE A 25 1.17 6.34 -4.14
N VAL A 26 0.18 6.07 -3.30
CA VAL A 26 0.16 4.93 -2.39
C VAL A 26 -0.96 3.96 -2.74
N ASN A 27 -0.63 2.68 -2.78
CA ASN A 27 -1.59 1.61 -2.96
C ASN A 27 -2.74 1.67 -1.95
N THR A 28 -3.95 1.39 -2.42
CA THR A 28 -5.15 1.27 -1.59
C THR A 28 -5.93 -0.01 -1.88
N ALA A 29 -5.35 -0.95 -2.64
CA ALA A 29 -5.98 -2.24 -2.92
C ALA A 29 -6.03 -3.17 -1.69
N GLU A 30 -5.31 -2.83 -0.64
CA GLU A 30 -5.27 -3.57 0.62
C GLU A 30 -6.19 -2.96 1.69
N ASP A 31 -6.90 -1.88 1.36
CA ASP A 31 -7.77 -1.14 2.27
C ASP A 31 -9.05 -1.93 2.62
N LEU A 32 -9.48 -1.82 3.87
CA LEU A 32 -10.62 -2.57 4.37
C LEU A 32 -11.28 -1.91 5.59
N TRP A 33 -12.51 -2.31 5.87
CA TRP A 33 -13.21 -1.90 7.09
C TRP A 33 -12.97 -2.92 8.21
N ILE A 34 -12.49 -2.45 9.36
CA ILE A 34 -12.28 -3.25 10.57
C ILE A 34 -12.93 -2.52 11.74
N SER A 35 -13.74 -3.23 12.53
CA SER A 35 -14.38 -2.68 13.74
C SER A 35 -15.09 -1.34 13.48
N GLY A 36 -15.77 -1.22 12.32
CA GLY A 36 -16.51 -0.03 11.92
C GLY A 36 -15.66 1.15 11.42
N ASN A 37 -14.35 0.97 11.22
CA ASN A 37 -13.45 2.02 10.73
C ASN A 37 -12.67 1.57 9.50
N TYR A 38 -12.38 2.51 8.60
CA TYR A 38 -11.63 2.31 7.37
C TYR A 38 -10.13 2.37 7.65
N VAL A 39 -9.45 1.28 7.32
CA VAL A 39 -8.02 1.07 7.49
C VAL A 39 -7.37 1.11 6.12
N SER A 40 -6.31 1.90 5.98
CA SER A 40 -5.55 2.04 4.73
C SER A 40 -4.07 1.73 5.01
N PRO A 41 -3.70 0.43 5.13
CA PRO A 41 -2.43 0.03 5.72
C PRO A 41 -1.19 0.65 5.06
N ASP A 42 -1.19 0.75 3.73
CA ASP A 42 -0.06 1.30 2.98
C ASP A 42 0.02 2.83 3.13
N VAL A 43 -1.12 3.53 3.06
CA VAL A 43 -1.21 4.98 3.30
C VAL A 43 -0.73 5.32 4.72
N ASP A 44 -1.22 4.57 5.70
CA ASP A 44 -0.86 4.73 7.11
C ASP A 44 0.64 4.47 7.32
N THR A 45 1.19 3.43 6.71
CA THR A 45 2.62 3.13 6.78
C THR A 45 3.47 4.27 6.21
N VAL A 46 3.08 4.87 5.07
CA VAL A 46 3.79 6.03 4.52
C VAL A 46 3.69 7.23 5.45
N ILE A 47 2.49 7.56 5.94
CA ILE A 47 2.25 8.66 6.89
C ILE A 47 3.14 8.49 8.12
N TYR A 48 3.07 7.33 8.78
CA TYR A 48 3.83 7.09 10.00
C TYR A 48 5.34 7.07 9.76
N THR A 49 5.76 6.62 8.58
CA THR A 49 7.18 6.60 8.22
C THR A 49 7.74 8.01 8.06
N LEU A 50 7.04 8.88 7.31
CA LEU A 50 7.45 10.27 7.10
C LEU A 50 7.33 11.11 8.37
N ALA A 51 6.32 10.83 9.21
CA ALA A 51 6.16 11.46 10.51
C ALA A 51 7.18 10.97 11.57
N GLY A 52 7.96 9.94 11.28
CA GLY A 52 8.96 9.38 12.21
C GLY A 52 8.35 8.61 13.39
N VAL A 53 7.09 8.17 13.29
CA VAL A 53 6.36 7.46 14.35
C VAL A 53 6.06 5.99 14.02
N ILE A 54 6.45 5.50 12.84
CA ILE A 54 6.31 4.09 12.45
C ILE A 54 7.01 3.15 13.45
N ASP A 55 6.38 2.03 13.78
CA ASP A 55 7.08 0.91 14.44
C ASP A 55 8.12 0.32 13.47
N ASP A 56 9.40 0.63 13.70
CA ASP A 56 10.52 0.20 12.86
C ASP A 56 10.96 -1.26 13.10
N THR A 57 10.35 -1.94 14.06
CA THR A 57 10.52 -3.39 14.28
C THR A 57 9.57 -4.18 13.40
N ARG A 58 8.30 -3.77 13.37
CA ARG A 58 7.23 -4.46 12.63
C ARG A 58 7.00 -3.91 11.21
N TRP A 59 7.35 -2.65 10.99
CA TRP A 59 7.10 -1.88 9.76
C TRP A 59 5.62 -1.65 9.43
N TRP A 60 4.76 -1.67 10.44
CA TRP A 60 3.36 -1.27 10.39
C TRP A 60 2.92 -0.75 11.76
N GLY A 61 1.91 0.13 11.79
CA GLY A 61 1.41 0.74 13.02
C GLY A 61 2.39 1.72 13.67
N ILE A 62 2.01 2.24 14.84
CA ILE A 62 2.73 3.30 15.55
C ILE A 62 3.69 2.71 16.59
N LYS A 63 4.90 3.28 16.68
CA LYS A 63 5.92 2.90 17.66
C LYS A 63 5.44 3.14 19.09
N ASN A 64 5.65 2.15 19.96
CA ASN A 64 5.22 2.16 21.36
C ASN A 64 3.71 2.36 21.54
N ASP A 65 2.90 1.88 20.59
CA ASP A 65 1.45 1.87 20.75
C ASP A 65 1.00 0.77 21.72
N SER A 66 -0.13 0.99 22.38
CA SER A 66 -0.80 -0.02 23.20
C SER A 66 -1.85 -0.76 22.37
N PHE A 67 -2.26 -1.94 22.81
CA PHE A 67 -3.26 -2.78 22.11
C PHE A 67 -4.45 -3.09 23.03
N LEU A 68 -4.74 -2.21 24.00
CA LEU A 68 -5.73 -2.49 25.04
C LEU A 68 -7.12 -2.73 24.45
N VAL A 69 -7.53 -1.91 23.47
CA VAL A 69 -8.83 -2.07 22.81
C VAL A 69 -8.88 -3.40 22.05
N HIS A 70 -7.83 -3.73 21.29
CA HIS A 70 -7.75 -4.97 20.52
C HIS A 70 -7.82 -6.20 21.44
N GLU A 71 -7.02 -6.23 22.51
CA GLU A 71 -7.01 -7.32 23.50
C GLU A 71 -8.35 -7.45 24.22
N THR A 72 -9.00 -6.33 24.54
CA THR A 72 -10.32 -6.31 25.18
C THR A 72 -11.38 -6.87 24.25
N LEU A 73 -11.44 -6.43 22.98
CA LEU A 73 -12.37 -6.95 21.98
C LEU A 73 -12.21 -8.45 21.82
N ARG A 74 -10.97 -8.92 21.70
CA ARG A 74 -10.63 -10.34 21.61
C ARG A 74 -11.10 -11.12 22.84
N SER A 75 -10.89 -10.59 24.05
CA SER A 75 -11.38 -11.23 25.29
C SER A 75 -12.91 -11.36 25.37
N MET A 76 -13.63 -10.52 24.63
CA MET A 76 -15.09 -10.54 24.50
C MET A 76 -15.59 -11.39 23.33
N GLY A 77 -14.68 -12.08 22.61
CA GLY A 77 -15.01 -12.94 21.46
C GLY A 77 -15.15 -12.20 20.12
N PHE A 78 -14.69 -10.94 20.04
CA PHE A 78 -14.64 -10.17 18.80
C PHE A 78 -13.21 -10.07 18.30
N ASP A 79 -12.86 -10.88 17.31
CA ASP A 79 -11.53 -10.87 16.71
C ASP A 79 -11.44 -9.89 15.53
N GLU A 80 -10.42 -9.03 15.57
CA GLU A 80 -10.03 -8.21 14.42
C GLU A 80 -9.05 -9.01 13.55
N VAL A 81 -9.19 -8.92 12.22
CA VAL A 81 -8.30 -9.61 11.25
C VAL A 81 -6.82 -9.21 11.41
N MET A 82 -6.57 -8.03 11.99
CA MET A 82 -5.24 -7.54 12.34
C MET A 82 -5.27 -6.88 13.72
N ALA A 83 -4.13 -6.92 14.39
CA ALA A 83 -3.95 -6.20 15.65
C ALA A 83 -3.85 -4.70 15.39
N ILE A 84 -4.83 -3.94 15.88
CA ILE A 84 -4.87 -2.48 15.74
C ILE A 84 -4.51 -1.84 17.08
N GLY A 85 -3.45 -1.02 17.06
CA GLY A 85 -3.01 -0.25 18.22
C GLY A 85 -3.98 0.87 18.58
N ASP A 86 -3.95 1.34 19.82
CA ASP A 86 -4.91 2.32 20.34
C ASP A 86 -4.72 3.70 19.67
N ARG A 87 -3.47 4.13 19.42
CA ARG A 87 -3.16 5.35 18.66
C ARG A 87 -3.42 5.17 17.17
N ASP A 88 -3.05 4.01 16.63
CA ASP A 88 -3.33 3.67 15.23
C ASP A 88 -4.83 3.73 14.91
N ARG A 89 -5.66 3.25 15.85
CA ARG A 89 -7.11 3.36 15.79
C ARG A 89 -7.61 4.81 15.69
N CYS A 90 -6.92 5.79 16.28
CA CYS A 90 -7.30 7.20 16.14
C CYS A 90 -7.22 7.66 14.67
N THR A 91 -6.21 7.23 13.93
CA THR A 91 -6.07 7.50 12.49
C THR A 91 -7.26 6.94 11.72
N HIS A 92 -7.63 5.68 12.02
CA HIS A 92 -8.76 5.01 11.38
C HIS A 92 -10.09 5.72 11.69
N ILE A 93 -10.30 6.15 12.94
CA ILE A 93 -11.51 6.89 13.35
C ILE A 93 -11.61 8.21 12.59
N ILE A 94 -10.56 9.02 12.57
CA ILE A 94 -10.54 10.32 11.88
C ILE A 94 -10.85 10.14 10.38
N ARG A 95 -10.18 9.19 9.73
CA ARG A 95 -10.44 8.85 8.33
C ARG A 95 -11.89 8.46 8.12
N SER A 96 -12.42 7.59 8.98
CA SER A 96 -13.78 7.07 8.86
C SER A 96 -14.84 8.15 9.05
N GLU A 97 -14.64 9.09 9.96
CA GLU A 97 -15.56 10.21 10.15
C GLU A 97 -15.63 11.10 8.89
N ILE A 98 -14.49 11.36 8.25
CA ILE A 98 -14.43 12.13 7.01
C ILE A 98 -15.17 11.39 5.88
N LEU A 99 -14.92 10.10 5.72
CA LEU A 99 -15.60 9.27 4.71
C LEU A 99 -17.11 9.19 4.98
N ARG A 100 -17.53 9.02 6.25
CA ARG A 100 -18.94 9.01 6.65
C ARG A 100 -19.64 10.35 6.39
N ALA A 101 -18.91 11.46 6.47
CA ALA A 101 -19.40 12.78 6.13
C ALA A 101 -19.50 13.04 4.61
N GLY A 102 -19.18 12.04 3.77
CA GLY A 102 -19.18 12.16 2.32
C GLY A 102 -17.87 12.71 1.73
N GLY A 103 -16.83 12.86 2.55
CA GLY A 103 -15.50 13.19 2.08
C GLY A 103 -14.81 12.01 1.38
N SER A 104 -13.71 12.30 0.72
CA SER A 104 -12.89 11.37 -0.05
C SER A 104 -11.69 10.83 0.76
N LEU A 105 -11.11 9.74 0.28
CA LEU A 105 -9.87 9.19 0.87
C LEU A 105 -8.71 10.18 0.74
N LEU A 106 -8.61 10.90 -0.38
CA LEU A 106 -7.63 11.97 -0.55
C LEU A 106 -7.77 13.08 0.51
N GLU A 107 -9.00 13.53 0.80
CA GLU A 107 -9.24 14.56 1.82
C GLU A 107 -8.86 14.06 3.22
N ALA A 108 -9.21 12.82 3.54
CA ALA A 108 -8.81 12.18 4.79
C ALA A 108 -7.28 12.09 4.92
N THR A 109 -6.59 11.64 3.87
CA THR A 109 -5.13 11.57 3.81
C THR A 109 -4.49 12.95 3.98
N LYS A 110 -4.98 13.99 3.27
CA LYS A 110 -4.49 15.38 3.41
C LYS A 110 -4.68 15.91 4.83
N ILE A 111 -5.79 15.59 5.50
CA ILE A 111 -6.03 15.98 6.90
C ILE A 111 -5.04 15.26 7.83
N LEU A 112 -4.87 13.95 7.68
CA LEU A 112 -3.95 13.17 8.48
C LEU A 112 -2.50 13.63 8.31
N CYS A 113 -2.05 13.90 7.08
CA CYS A 113 -0.71 14.48 6.84
C CYS A 113 -0.49 15.78 7.62
N ARG A 114 -1.49 16.68 7.63
CA ARG A 114 -1.41 17.94 8.41
C ARG A 114 -1.32 17.69 9.92
N ILE A 115 -2.09 16.73 10.44
CA ILE A 115 -2.06 16.36 11.87
C ILE A 115 -0.70 15.81 12.26
N TYR A 116 -0.10 14.98 11.41
CA TYR A 116 1.23 14.40 11.63
C TYR A 116 2.39 15.32 11.24
N GLY A 117 2.11 16.52 10.72
CA GLY A 117 3.14 17.51 10.35
C GLY A 117 3.98 17.10 9.13
N ILE A 118 3.42 16.32 8.21
CA ILE A 118 4.10 15.84 7.00
C ILE A 118 4.02 16.93 5.91
N PRO A 119 5.15 17.46 5.44
CA PRO A 119 5.16 18.48 4.38
C PRO A 119 4.93 17.88 2.98
N GLU A 120 5.28 16.61 2.76
CA GLU A 120 5.10 15.94 1.48
C GLU A 120 3.62 15.63 1.19
N VAL A 121 3.28 15.61 -0.10
CA VAL A 121 1.93 15.27 -0.54
C VAL A 121 1.81 13.77 -0.74
N ILE A 122 0.88 13.16 -0.01
CA ILE A 122 0.54 11.74 -0.13
C ILE A 122 -0.81 11.61 -0.82
N TYR A 123 -0.82 10.90 -1.94
CA TYR A 123 -2.00 10.57 -2.72
C TYR A 123 -2.34 9.10 -2.52
N PRO A 124 -3.53 8.71 -2.03
CA PRO A 124 -4.01 7.37 -2.30
C PRO A 124 -4.10 7.17 -3.83
N MET A 125 -3.87 5.96 -4.33
CA MET A 125 -3.84 5.74 -5.78
C MET A 125 -5.18 6.09 -6.44
N THR A 126 -6.28 5.99 -5.69
CA THR A 126 -7.64 6.34 -6.12
C THR A 126 -8.50 6.67 -4.90
N ASN A 127 -9.65 7.32 -5.13
CA ASN A 127 -10.71 7.45 -4.12
C ASN A 127 -11.71 6.30 -4.19
N GLU A 128 -11.75 5.57 -5.30
CA GLU A 128 -12.63 4.43 -5.48
C GLU A 128 -12.14 3.22 -4.69
N ARG A 129 -13.05 2.31 -4.36
CA ARG A 129 -12.68 1.09 -3.65
C ARG A 129 -12.04 0.10 -4.62
N VAL A 130 -10.83 -0.34 -4.28
CA VAL A 130 -10.13 -1.46 -4.94
C VAL A 130 -9.80 -2.49 -3.87
N SER A 131 -9.94 -3.77 -4.17
CA SER A 131 -9.60 -4.85 -3.22
C SER A 131 -8.79 -5.96 -3.89
N THR A 132 -7.62 -6.27 -3.33
CA THR A 132 -6.81 -7.41 -3.75
C THR A 132 -7.41 -8.71 -3.20
N ILE A 133 -7.83 -9.58 -4.12
CA ILE A 133 -8.38 -10.90 -3.83
C ILE A 133 -7.37 -11.96 -4.26
N ILE A 134 -7.08 -12.87 -3.34
CA ILE A 134 -6.14 -13.98 -3.54
C ILE A 134 -6.93 -15.26 -3.76
N SER A 135 -6.72 -15.88 -4.91
CA SER A 135 -7.31 -17.18 -5.25
C SER A 135 -6.42 -18.29 -4.72
N THR A 136 -6.97 -19.19 -3.91
CA THR A 136 -6.25 -20.34 -3.33
C THR A 136 -7.08 -21.62 -3.55
N PRO A 137 -6.50 -22.83 -3.37
CA PRO A 137 -7.28 -24.07 -3.39
C PRO A 137 -8.39 -24.14 -2.33
N GLU A 138 -8.26 -23.35 -1.26
CA GLU A 138 -9.25 -23.26 -0.16
C GLU A 138 -10.39 -22.28 -0.47
N GLY A 139 -10.30 -21.55 -1.58
CA GLY A 139 -11.21 -20.50 -1.98
C GLY A 139 -10.54 -19.13 -2.14
N GLU A 140 -11.34 -18.15 -2.48
CA GLU A 140 -10.91 -16.75 -2.59
C GLU A 140 -10.97 -16.05 -1.22
N MET A 141 -9.99 -15.19 -0.96
CA MET A 141 -9.94 -14.40 0.27
C MET A 141 -9.32 -13.03 0.04
N HIS A 142 -9.64 -12.07 0.90
CA HIS A 142 -9.00 -10.76 0.88
C HIS A 142 -7.51 -10.88 1.23
N PHE A 143 -6.67 -10.01 0.67
CA PHE A 143 -5.22 -10.00 0.91
C PHE A 143 -4.85 -10.01 2.40
N GLN A 144 -5.52 -9.20 3.23
CA GLN A 144 -5.24 -9.16 4.68
C GLN A 144 -5.57 -10.48 5.39
N GLU A 145 -6.62 -11.20 4.95
CA GLU A 145 -6.92 -12.53 5.49
C GLU A 145 -5.84 -13.54 5.07
N PHE A 146 -5.43 -13.51 3.81
CA PHE A 146 -4.34 -14.34 3.31
C PHE A 146 -3.04 -14.08 4.09
N LEU A 147 -2.66 -12.82 4.26
CA LEU A 147 -1.39 -12.45 4.87
C LEU A 147 -1.38 -12.70 6.39
N ILE A 148 -2.45 -12.37 7.10
CA ILE A 148 -2.46 -12.34 8.57
C ILE A 148 -3.08 -13.61 9.13
N SER A 149 -4.35 -13.88 8.81
CA SER A 149 -5.08 -15.05 9.33
C SER A 149 -4.49 -16.36 8.83
N ARG A 150 -4.12 -16.42 7.55
CA ARG A 150 -3.50 -17.59 6.92
C ARG A 150 -1.97 -17.51 6.85
N LYS A 151 -1.35 -16.47 7.40
CA LYS A 151 0.12 -16.28 7.48
C LYS A 151 0.84 -16.42 6.13
N ALA A 152 0.15 -16.10 5.04
CA ALA A 152 0.58 -16.35 3.67
C ALA A 152 1.05 -17.80 3.42
N GLU A 153 0.52 -18.79 4.16
CA GLU A 153 0.83 -20.21 4.02
C GLU A 153 0.16 -20.85 2.79
N PRO A 154 -1.12 -20.57 2.47
CA PRO A 154 -1.79 -21.18 1.32
C PRO A 154 -1.03 -20.99 0.00
N GLU A 155 -1.27 -21.92 -0.93
CA GLU A 155 -0.84 -21.77 -2.32
C GLU A 155 -1.65 -20.64 -2.99
N VAL A 156 -0.97 -19.85 -3.81
CA VAL A 156 -1.60 -18.79 -4.61
C VAL A 156 -1.78 -19.34 -6.01
N LEU A 157 -3.04 -19.42 -6.46
CA LEU A 157 -3.40 -19.81 -7.82
C LEU A 157 -3.49 -18.59 -8.74
N ASP A 158 -4.04 -17.47 -8.25
CA ASP A 158 -4.19 -16.23 -9.01
C ASP A 158 -4.34 -15.02 -8.06
N VAL A 159 -4.19 -13.82 -8.59
CA VAL A 159 -4.40 -12.54 -7.90
C VAL A 159 -5.25 -11.62 -8.77
N ARG A 160 -6.39 -11.18 -8.24
CA ARG A 160 -7.28 -10.21 -8.91
C ARG A 160 -7.51 -8.96 -8.08
N PHE A 161 -7.91 -7.89 -8.75
CA PHE A 161 -8.17 -6.58 -8.13
C PHE A 161 -9.61 -6.17 -8.40
N ASP A 162 -10.49 -6.43 -7.45
CA ASP A 162 -11.89 -6.10 -7.57
C ASP A 162 -12.07 -4.57 -7.52
N GLY A 163 -12.83 -4.02 -8.46
CA GLY A 163 -13.07 -2.58 -8.61
C GLY A 163 -12.01 -1.80 -9.41
N ILE A 164 -10.91 -2.44 -9.83
CA ILE A 164 -9.80 -1.74 -10.51
C ILE A 164 -10.22 -1.09 -11.85
N GLU A 165 -11.15 -1.71 -12.58
CA GLU A 165 -11.61 -1.20 -13.89
C GLU A 165 -12.47 0.08 -13.76
N ASP A 166 -13.14 0.23 -12.62
CA ASP A 166 -13.97 1.40 -12.29
C ASP A 166 -13.16 2.51 -11.60
N ALA A 167 -12.02 2.15 -10.99
CA ALA A 167 -11.13 3.09 -10.33
C ALA A 167 -10.57 4.14 -11.29
N ARG A 168 -10.43 5.36 -10.79
CA ARG A 168 -9.86 6.48 -11.56
C ARG A 168 -8.64 7.06 -10.85
N PRO A 169 -7.62 7.47 -11.62
CA PRO A 169 -6.48 8.19 -11.07
C PRO A 169 -6.95 9.54 -10.51
N LEU A 170 -6.28 9.99 -9.46
CA LEU A 170 -6.54 11.32 -8.91
C LEU A 170 -5.95 12.38 -9.84
N LYS A 171 -6.75 13.40 -10.17
CA LYS A 171 -6.30 14.50 -11.04
C LYS A 171 -5.02 15.17 -10.51
N ASP A 172 -5.00 15.49 -9.21
CA ASP A 172 -3.83 16.09 -8.56
C ASP A 172 -2.57 15.21 -8.69
N ALA A 173 -2.72 13.88 -8.61
CA ALA A 173 -1.61 12.94 -8.74
C ALA A 173 -1.11 12.83 -10.19
N ILE A 174 -2.01 12.91 -11.18
CA ILE A 174 -1.62 12.99 -12.60
C ILE A 174 -0.80 14.25 -12.85
N GLU A 175 -1.28 15.41 -12.39
CA GLU A 175 -0.57 16.68 -12.56
C GLU A 175 0.83 16.64 -11.93
N GLU A 176 0.96 15.92 -10.81
CA GLU A 176 2.24 15.75 -10.12
C GLU A 176 3.19 14.84 -10.91
N ILE A 177 2.70 13.73 -11.50
CA ILE A 177 3.47 12.90 -12.43
C ILE A 177 3.92 13.75 -13.64
N GLU A 178 3.02 14.54 -14.22
CA GLU A 178 3.29 15.40 -15.37
C GLU A 178 4.39 16.44 -15.09
N LYS A 179 4.42 17.02 -13.89
CA LYS A 179 5.43 18.00 -13.48
C LYS A 179 6.74 17.37 -13.00
N SER A 180 6.74 16.08 -12.66
CA SER A 180 7.91 15.40 -12.12
C SER A 180 8.98 15.12 -13.18
N ASP A 181 10.25 15.24 -12.76
CA ASP A 181 11.41 14.85 -13.57
C ASP A 181 11.52 13.33 -13.73
N ALA A 182 11.05 12.58 -12.74
CA ALA A 182 11.12 11.13 -12.69
C ALA A 182 10.04 10.54 -11.78
N VAL A 183 9.58 9.35 -12.14
CA VAL A 183 8.76 8.47 -11.30
C VAL A 183 9.65 7.35 -10.76
N VAL A 184 9.58 7.08 -9.47
CA VAL A 184 10.35 6.04 -8.79
C VAL A 184 9.42 4.98 -8.23
N ILE A 185 9.52 3.76 -8.74
CA ILE A 185 8.88 2.58 -8.18
C ILE A 185 9.78 2.02 -7.08
N GLY A 186 9.34 2.10 -5.83
CA GLY A 186 10.12 1.59 -4.70
C GLY A 186 10.15 0.05 -4.64
N PRO A 187 11.03 -0.53 -3.80
CA PRO A 187 11.30 -1.97 -3.73
C PRO A 187 10.22 -2.74 -2.96
N SER A 188 9.00 -2.66 -3.47
CA SER A 188 7.79 -3.25 -2.89
C SER A 188 7.30 -4.42 -3.71
N ASN A 189 6.29 -5.13 -3.22
CA ASN A 189 5.75 -6.30 -3.92
C ASN A 189 5.25 -5.89 -5.32
N PRO A 190 5.80 -6.46 -6.41
CA PRO A 190 5.43 -6.03 -7.74
C PRO A 190 3.95 -6.23 -8.03
N VAL A 191 3.37 -7.31 -7.51
CA VAL A 191 2.00 -7.73 -7.83
C VAL A 191 0.98 -7.00 -6.96
N THR A 192 1.06 -7.11 -5.63
CA THR A 192 -0.03 -6.59 -4.78
C THR A 192 0.15 -5.14 -4.34
N SER A 193 1.39 -4.64 -4.34
CA SER A 193 1.69 -3.27 -3.86
C SER A 193 1.87 -2.26 -4.99
N ILE A 194 2.48 -2.64 -6.12
CA ILE A 194 2.80 -1.69 -7.20
C ILE A 194 1.82 -1.80 -8.38
N TYR A 195 1.53 -3.01 -8.84
CA TYR A 195 0.71 -3.22 -10.03
C TYR A 195 -0.67 -2.54 -9.98
N PRO A 196 -1.41 -2.48 -8.85
CA PRO A 196 -2.68 -1.74 -8.79
C PRO A 196 -2.53 -0.27 -9.17
N ILE A 197 -1.41 0.34 -8.74
CA ILE A 197 -1.08 1.73 -9.06
C ILE A 197 -0.77 1.84 -10.56
N LEU A 198 0.07 0.95 -11.10
CA LEU A 198 0.42 0.95 -12.52
C LEU A 198 -0.81 0.81 -13.42
N ARG A 199 -1.77 -0.05 -13.05
CA ARG A 199 -3.03 -0.24 -13.78
C ARG A 199 -3.89 1.03 -13.83
N ILE A 200 -3.89 1.82 -12.77
CA ILE A 200 -4.67 3.08 -12.69
C ILE A 200 -3.95 4.24 -13.41
N TYR A 201 -2.62 4.28 -13.36
CA TYR A 201 -1.81 5.40 -13.85
C TYR A 201 -1.07 5.13 -15.17
N GLU A 202 -1.27 3.99 -15.83
CA GLU A 202 -0.58 3.56 -17.05
C GLU A 202 -0.44 4.69 -18.09
N LYS A 203 -1.55 5.39 -18.38
CA LYS A 203 -1.57 6.50 -19.36
C LYS A 203 -0.73 7.69 -18.92
N SER A 204 -0.72 8.02 -17.64
CA SER A 204 0.02 9.16 -17.09
C SER A 204 1.51 8.86 -16.93
N LEU A 205 1.88 7.59 -16.81
CA LEU A 205 3.27 7.12 -16.77
C LEU A 205 3.88 7.02 -18.18
N SER A 206 3.06 6.92 -19.23
CA SER A 206 3.54 6.82 -20.61
C SER A 206 4.42 8.03 -21.00
N GLY A 207 5.66 7.74 -21.42
CA GLY A 207 6.63 8.76 -21.83
C GLY A 207 7.30 9.50 -20.67
N LYS A 208 7.08 9.07 -19.42
CA LYS A 208 7.85 9.53 -18.25
C LYS A 208 9.09 8.67 -18.05
N PHE A 209 10.12 9.25 -17.45
CA PHE A 209 11.27 8.50 -16.98
C PHE A 209 10.91 7.76 -15.69
N VAL A 210 10.83 6.43 -15.74
CA VAL A 210 10.38 5.56 -14.65
C VAL A 210 11.50 4.64 -14.20
N LEU A 211 12.03 4.90 -13.01
CA LEU A 211 13.05 4.08 -12.36
C LEU A 211 12.40 3.07 -11.41
N ALA A 212 12.76 1.79 -11.49
CA ALA A 212 12.34 0.78 -10.51
C ALA A 212 13.50 0.27 -9.66
N VAL A 213 13.30 0.23 -8.34
CA VAL A 213 14.22 -0.44 -7.41
C VAL A 213 13.69 -1.85 -7.14
N SER A 214 14.50 -2.87 -7.45
CA SER A 214 14.05 -4.26 -7.28
C SER A 214 13.82 -4.64 -5.80
N PRO A 215 12.70 -5.33 -5.48
CA PRO A 215 12.47 -5.91 -4.16
C PRO A 215 13.20 -7.25 -3.95
N PHE A 216 13.93 -7.75 -4.97
CA PHE A 216 14.58 -9.06 -4.95
C PHE A 216 16.09 -8.99 -4.72
N ARG A 217 16.59 -9.92 -3.90
CA ARG A 217 18.00 -10.30 -3.81
C ARG A 217 18.16 -11.70 -4.42
N GLY A 218 18.57 -11.77 -5.68
CA GLY A 218 18.58 -13.02 -6.44
C GLY A 218 17.16 -13.50 -6.71
N LYS A 219 16.77 -14.66 -6.14
CA LYS A 219 15.44 -15.26 -6.29
C LYS A 219 14.54 -15.10 -5.05
N THR A 220 14.97 -14.29 -4.09
CA THR A 220 14.31 -14.12 -2.80
C THR A 220 13.94 -12.65 -2.61
N ALA A 221 12.68 -12.37 -2.27
CA ALA A 221 12.25 -11.02 -1.90
C ALA A 221 12.81 -10.65 -0.52
N PHE A 222 13.13 -9.37 -0.29
CA PHE A 222 13.59 -8.91 1.02
C PHE A 222 12.55 -9.12 2.13
N SER A 223 11.26 -9.07 1.79
CA SER A 223 10.15 -9.33 2.71
C SER A 223 8.87 -9.68 1.96
N GLY A 224 7.96 -10.36 2.65
CA GLY A 224 6.60 -10.64 2.18
C GLY A 224 6.51 -11.72 1.09
N PRO A 225 5.28 -12.05 0.66
CA PRO A 225 5.01 -13.18 -0.23
C PRO A 225 5.13 -12.84 -1.73
N ALA A 226 5.90 -11.81 -2.12
CA ALA A 226 6.05 -11.38 -3.53
C ALA A 226 6.43 -12.54 -4.46
N GLY A 227 7.29 -13.46 -4.01
CA GLY A 227 7.67 -14.61 -4.80
C GLY A 227 6.55 -15.63 -5.05
N LYS A 228 5.52 -15.70 -4.19
CA LYS A 228 4.33 -16.54 -4.42
C LYS A 228 3.46 -15.93 -5.52
N PHE A 229 3.20 -14.63 -5.44
CA PHE A 229 2.35 -13.95 -6.42
C PHE A 229 2.97 -13.90 -7.81
N MET A 230 4.28 -13.60 -7.90
CA MET A 230 4.99 -13.64 -9.19
C MET A 230 4.86 -14.99 -9.86
N LYS A 231 5.08 -16.09 -9.10
CA LYS A 231 4.95 -17.46 -9.63
C LYS A 231 3.53 -17.79 -10.06
N ALA A 232 2.53 -17.40 -9.27
CA ALA A 232 1.12 -17.63 -9.59
C ALA A 232 0.74 -16.97 -10.94
N LEU A 233 1.29 -15.78 -11.20
CA LEU A 233 1.10 -15.06 -12.46
C LEU A 233 2.06 -15.49 -13.59
N GLY A 234 2.85 -16.55 -13.39
CA GLY A 234 3.74 -17.10 -14.41
C GLY A 234 5.10 -16.40 -14.57
N PHE A 235 5.46 -15.48 -13.67
CA PHE A 235 6.72 -14.75 -13.70
C PHE A 235 7.76 -15.33 -12.72
N GLU A 236 9.05 -15.22 -13.08
CA GLU A 236 10.12 -15.59 -12.17
C GLU A 236 10.18 -14.63 -10.97
N PRO A 237 10.32 -15.10 -9.72
CA PRO A 237 10.48 -14.25 -8.54
C PRO A 237 11.91 -13.68 -8.47
N SER A 238 12.28 -12.87 -9.45
CA SER A 238 13.61 -12.28 -9.62
C SER A 238 13.49 -10.84 -10.12
N THR A 239 14.58 -10.08 -10.06
CA THR A 239 14.62 -8.74 -10.70
C THR A 239 14.22 -8.83 -12.16
N ARG A 240 14.70 -9.85 -12.89
CA ARG A 240 14.37 -10.03 -14.31
C ARG A 240 12.87 -10.29 -14.50
N GLY A 241 12.27 -11.19 -13.72
CA GLY A 241 10.84 -11.46 -13.83
C GLY A 241 9.99 -10.24 -13.47
N MET A 242 10.45 -9.39 -12.54
CA MET A 242 9.80 -8.09 -12.28
C MET A 242 9.86 -7.16 -13.49
N LEU A 243 11.02 -7.05 -14.16
CA LEU A 243 11.15 -6.25 -15.39
C LEU A 243 10.18 -6.77 -16.47
N GLU A 244 10.13 -8.09 -16.66
CA GLU A 244 9.20 -8.74 -17.59
C GLU A 244 7.73 -8.48 -17.22
N PHE A 245 7.41 -8.42 -15.92
CA PHE A 245 6.06 -8.15 -15.42
C PHE A 245 5.62 -6.69 -15.60
N TYR A 246 6.52 -5.73 -15.37
CA TYR A 246 6.22 -4.31 -15.58
C TYR A 246 6.23 -3.90 -17.06
N GLY A 247 6.96 -4.63 -17.90
CA GLY A 247 7.00 -4.37 -19.34
C GLY A 247 7.58 -3.00 -19.67
N ASP A 248 6.99 -2.33 -20.66
CA ASP A 248 7.51 -1.06 -21.21
C ASP A 248 7.21 0.17 -20.31
N ILE A 249 6.66 -0.04 -19.10
CA ILE A 249 6.41 1.04 -18.14
C ILE A 249 7.72 1.57 -17.52
N ILE A 250 8.78 0.76 -17.52
CA ILE A 250 10.07 1.08 -16.88
C ILE A 250 11.16 1.38 -17.92
N ASP A 251 12.08 2.29 -17.58
CA ASP A 251 13.24 2.68 -18.40
C ASP A 251 14.57 2.04 -17.96
#